data_AF-T1GET9-F1
#
_entry.id   AF-T1GET9-F1
#
_cell.length_a   1.000
_cell.length_b   1.000
_cell.length_c   1.000
_cell.angle_alpha   90.00
_cell.angle_beta   90.00
_cell.angle_gamma   90.00
#
_symmetry.space_group_name_H-M   'P 1'
#
loop_
_entity.id
_entity.type
_entity.pdbx_description
1 polymer ?
#
loop_
_entity_poly.entity_id
_entity_poly.type
_entity_poly.pdbx_seq_one_letter_code
_entity_poly.pdbx_strand_id
1 'polypeptide(L)'
;MYDYYKGCSMFRMIENVLTKNTMDKAMRNLIQKYQYSNFDEDDLLAEFQSAATEDNIQLFEHQGSIDRVFKSWFHKPNYPIKNETHLWDIPLNFATSKEPNFEETTAEYILPKVPILTIRANGKFMLDQNEWIIMNKQQTGLYVVNYDQHNWEVIAEALAYSHESIHYLNRAQIVRDVMVLHANNYLSLEIAFDVLSYLSQETDLTVWRSAINTLMYFNTVLEDGKAEEKFKEFVREIIKEIVEIVKIQDSDPEEKAFISDTRISLLELACEVDHPG
;
A
#
# COMPACT_ATOMS: atom_id res chain seq x y z
N MET A 1 6.61 14.04 14.39
CA MET A 1 6.25 13.84 12.97
C MET A 1 5.80 12.40 12.71
N TYR A 2 6.50 11.39 13.24
CA TYR A 2 6.11 9.98 13.15
C TYR A 2 4.68 9.68 13.67
N ASP A 3 4.31 10.27 14.82
CA ASP A 3 2.99 10.04 15.44
C ASP A 3 1.82 10.54 14.59
N TYR A 4 2.03 11.62 13.81
CA TYR A 4 1.00 12.21 12.97
C TYR A 4 0.69 11.33 11.76
N TYR A 5 1.71 10.91 11.01
CA TYR A 5 1.51 10.06 9.83
C TYR A 5 0.97 8.68 10.20
N LYS A 6 1.51 8.06 11.27
CA LYS A 6 1.00 6.78 11.76
C LYS A 6 -0.46 6.91 12.22
N GLY A 7 -0.79 7.96 12.96
CA GLY A 7 -2.17 8.26 13.39
C GLY A 7 -3.12 8.40 12.20
N CYS A 8 -2.81 9.24 11.21
CA CYS A 8 -3.65 9.44 10.02
C CYS A 8 -3.84 8.15 9.22
N SER A 9 -2.78 7.36 9.00
CA SER A 9 -2.90 6.09 8.29
C SER A 9 -3.71 5.05 9.07
N MET A 10 -3.63 5.07 10.41
CA MET A 10 -4.48 4.22 11.25
C MET A 10 -5.95 4.62 11.10
N PHE A 11 -6.27 5.91 11.19
CA PHE A 11 -7.64 6.39 10.97
C PHE A 11 -8.19 6.01 9.59
N ARG A 12 -7.36 6.05 8.54
CA ARG A 12 -7.75 5.55 7.22
C ARG A 12 -8.02 4.05 7.24
N MET A 13 -7.16 3.24 7.85
CA MET A 13 -7.37 1.79 7.97
C MET A 13 -8.67 1.46 8.73
N ILE A 14 -8.98 2.25 9.75
CA ILE A 14 -10.20 2.16 10.54
C ILE A 14 -11.44 2.51 9.70
N GLU A 15 -11.36 3.57 8.89
CA GLU A 15 -12.42 3.95 7.96
C GLU A 15 -12.76 2.79 7.02
N ASN A 16 -11.77 1.99 6.64
CA ASN A 16 -11.98 0.80 5.81
C ASN A 16 -12.63 -0.36 6.57
N VAL A 17 -12.51 -0.43 7.89
CA VAL A 17 -13.25 -1.39 8.71
C VAL A 17 -14.69 -0.91 8.92
N LEU A 18 -14.89 0.39 9.13
CA LEU A 18 -16.20 0.95 9.49
C LEU A 18 -17.06 1.34 8.29
N THR A 19 -16.46 1.61 7.14
CA THR A 19 -16.94 2.50 6.09
C THR A 19 -16.91 3.98 6.48
N LYS A 20 -16.76 4.84 5.47
CA LYS A 20 -16.77 6.30 5.63
C LYS A 20 -18.02 6.82 6.34
N ASN A 21 -19.21 6.34 5.95
CA ASN A 21 -20.47 6.83 6.49
C ASN A 21 -20.62 6.54 8.00
N THR A 22 -20.24 5.33 8.42
CA THR A 22 -20.28 4.92 9.82
C THR A 22 -19.24 5.67 10.65
N MET A 23 -18.03 5.86 10.10
CA MET A 23 -16.99 6.66 10.76
C MET A 23 -17.42 8.13 10.91
N ASP A 24 -17.96 8.76 9.87
CA ASP A 24 -18.49 10.13 9.91
C ASP A 24 -19.66 10.27 10.90
N LYS A 25 -20.50 9.24 11.02
CA LYS A 25 -21.57 9.19 12.03
C LYS A 25 -20.98 9.14 13.45
N ALA A 26 -20.04 8.23 13.70
CA ALA A 26 -19.39 8.11 15.01
C ALA A 26 -18.67 9.39 15.43
N MET A 27 -17.94 10.03 14.52
CA MET A 27 -17.24 11.30 14.79
C MET A 27 -18.21 12.42 15.11
N ARG A 28 -19.36 12.51 14.41
CA ARG A 28 -20.41 13.48 14.72
C ARG A 28 -21.00 13.24 16.11
N ASN A 29 -21.29 11.99 16.47
CA ASN A 29 -21.80 11.63 17.78
C ASN A 29 -20.81 11.99 18.90
N LEU A 30 -19.53 11.65 18.72
CA LEU A 30 -18.46 12.00 19.66
C LEU A 30 -18.37 13.51 19.88
N ILE A 31 -18.29 14.30 18.80
CA ILE A 31 -18.16 15.76 18.89
C ILE A 31 -19.37 16.39 19.60
N GLN A 32 -20.57 15.90 19.34
CA GLN A 32 -21.79 16.39 20.00
C GLN A 32 -21.84 16.01 21.48
N LYS A 33 -21.48 14.76 21.80
CA LYS A 33 -21.55 14.22 23.17
C LYS A 33 -20.52 14.87 24.11
N TYR A 34 -19.33 15.13 23.61
CA TYR A 34 -18.23 15.73 24.37
C TYR A 34 -18.01 17.22 24.04
N GLN A 35 -19.03 17.88 23.50
CA GLN A 35 -18.97 19.31 23.24
C GLN A 35 -18.73 20.06 24.55
N TYR A 36 -17.65 20.86 24.59
CA TYR A 36 -17.20 21.61 25.78
C TYR A 36 -16.67 20.76 26.95
N SER A 37 -16.36 19.48 26.71
CA SER A 37 -15.67 18.60 27.67
C SER A 37 -14.47 17.92 27.01
N ASN A 38 -13.83 17.01 27.74
CA ASN A 38 -12.72 16.20 27.22
C ASN A 38 -13.22 14.77 26.97
N PHE A 39 -12.59 14.09 26.01
CA PHE A 39 -12.76 12.66 25.77
C PHE A 39 -11.38 12.01 25.69
N ASP A 40 -11.32 10.70 25.93
CA ASP A 40 -10.10 9.90 25.76
C ASP A 40 -10.24 8.82 24.66
N GLU A 41 -9.27 7.90 24.60
CA GLU A 41 -9.26 6.82 23.61
C GLU A 41 -10.46 5.87 23.79
N ASP A 42 -10.83 5.52 25.03
CA ASP A 42 -11.91 4.58 25.27
C ASP A 42 -13.27 5.21 24.90
N ASP A 43 -13.43 6.51 25.14
CA ASP A 43 -14.59 7.27 24.67
C ASP A 43 -14.72 7.24 23.13
N LEU A 44 -13.61 7.44 22.41
CA LEU A 44 -13.57 7.40 20.94
C LEU A 44 -13.97 6.02 20.41
N LEU A 45 -13.39 4.95 21.00
CA LEU A 45 -13.66 3.58 20.58
C LEU A 45 -15.11 3.16 20.85
N ALA A 46 -15.68 3.60 21.96
CA ALA A 46 -17.07 3.35 22.29
C ALA A 46 -18.03 3.95 21.24
N GLU A 47 -17.77 5.17 20.76
CA GLU A 47 -18.59 5.79 19.70
C GLU A 47 -18.44 5.05 18.36
N PHE A 48 -17.24 4.59 18.01
CA PHE A 48 -17.06 3.75 16.82
C PHE A 48 -17.80 2.42 16.92
N GLN A 49 -17.72 1.74 18.07
CA GLN A 49 -18.42 0.49 18.31
C GLN A 49 -19.95 0.67 18.27
N SER A 50 -20.48 1.76 18.82
CA SER A 50 -21.91 2.08 18.76
C SER A 50 -22.37 2.29 17.32
N ALA A 51 -21.66 3.12 16.56
CA ALA A 51 -21.99 3.41 15.17
C ALA A 51 -21.96 2.16 14.29
N ALA A 52 -20.96 1.30 14.46
CA ALA A 52 -20.83 0.04 13.73
C ALA A 52 -21.96 -0.95 14.04
N THR A 53 -22.39 -0.99 15.31
CA THR A 53 -23.49 -1.85 15.75
C THR A 53 -24.81 -1.39 15.11
N GLU A 54 -25.07 -0.09 15.11
CA GLU A 54 -26.26 0.50 14.46
C GLU A 54 -26.31 0.25 12.95
N ASP A 55 -25.15 0.34 12.27
CA ASP A 55 -25.05 0.13 10.81
C ASP A 55 -24.92 -1.36 10.44
N ASN A 56 -24.99 -2.28 11.42
CA ASN A 56 -24.87 -3.73 11.24
C ASN A 56 -23.57 -4.14 10.52
N ILE A 57 -22.43 -3.53 10.87
CA ILE A 57 -21.12 -3.91 10.33
C ILE A 57 -20.72 -5.27 10.92
N GLN A 58 -20.86 -6.34 10.13
CA GLN A 58 -20.63 -7.74 10.55
C GLN A 58 -19.20 -8.25 10.25
N LEU A 59 -18.18 -7.40 10.32
CA LEU A 59 -16.79 -7.82 10.09
C LEU A 59 -16.22 -8.73 11.18
N PHE A 60 -16.92 -8.82 12.31
CA PHE A 60 -16.51 -9.58 13.49
C PHE A 60 -17.51 -10.69 13.80
N GLU A 61 -17.77 -11.59 12.85
CA GLU A 61 -18.68 -12.74 13.07
C GLU A 61 -18.29 -13.57 14.31
N HIS A 62 -17.02 -13.54 14.74
CA HIS A 62 -16.53 -14.25 15.92
C HIS A 62 -15.73 -13.30 16.85
N GLN A 63 -16.44 -12.66 17.80
CA GLN A 63 -15.84 -12.04 19.01
C GLN A 63 -14.69 -11.04 18.79
N GLY A 64 -14.79 -10.17 17.78
CA GLY A 64 -13.91 -9.01 17.65
C GLY A 64 -14.68 -7.73 17.96
N SER A 65 -14.20 -6.90 18.87
CA SER A 65 -14.64 -5.51 18.98
C SER A 65 -13.71 -4.63 18.15
N ILE A 66 -14.21 -3.48 17.72
CA ILE A 66 -13.39 -2.44 17.07
C ILE A 66 -12.20 -2.07 17.95
N ASP A 67 -12.40 -1.99 19.26
CA ASP A 67 -11.36 -1.85 20.27
C ASP A 67 -10.19 -2.80 20.06
N ARG A 68 -10.46 -4.06 19.69
CA ARG A 68 -9.41 -5.08 19.55
C ARG A 68 -8.47 -4.73 18.39
N VAL A 69 -9.02 -4.35 17.23
CA VAL A 69 -8.24 -3.91 16.07
C VAL A 69 -7.46 -2.66 16.46
N PHE A 70 -8.16 -1.62 16.92
CA PHE A 70 -7.55 -0.34 17.28
C PHE A 70 -6.43 -0.47 18.31
N LYS A 71 -6.70 -1.09 19.47
CA LYS A 71 -5.74 -1.23 20.56
C LYS A 71 -4.52 -2.06 20.13
N SER A 72 -4.67 -2.97 19.16
CA SER A 72 -3.52 -3.71 18.61
C SER A 72 -2.52 -2.81 17.86
N TRP A 73 -2.99 -1.72 17.24
CA TRP A 73 -2.17 -0.80 16.47
C TRP A 73 -1.70 0.44 17.27
N PHE A 74 -2.51 0.93 18.22
CA PHE A 74 -2.19 2.12 19.04
C PHE A 74 -1.15 1.85 20.13
N HIS A 75 -1.26 0.74 20.86
CA HIS A 75 -0.45 0.51 22.06
C HIS A 75 0.81 -0.32 21.82
N LYS A 76 1.14 -0.66 20.57
CA LYS A 76 2.33 -1.46 20.25
C LYS A 76 3.51 -0.60 19.76
N PRO A 77 4.66 -0.62 20.48
CA PRO A 77 5.87 0.08 20.05
C PRO A 77 6.48 -0.58 18.80
N ASN A 78 7.21 0.20 18.01
CA ASN A 78 7.88 -0.28 16.78
C ASN A 78 9.13 -1.14 17.03
N TYR A 79 9.49 -1.40 18.29
CA TYR A 79 10.68 -2.17 18.65
C TYR A 79 10.28 -3.43 19.41
N PRO A 80 10.81 -4.61 19.02
CA PRO A 80 10.45 -5.83 19.70
C PRO A 80 11.00 -5.88 21.11
N ILE A 81 10.11 -6.00 22.10
CA ILE A 81 10.47 -6.36 23.47
C ILE A 81 10.66 -7.88 23.45
N LYS A 82 11.86 -8.36 23.77
CA LYS A 82 12.18 -9.80 23.82
C LYS A 82 11.07 -10.57 24.55
N ASN A 83 10.46 -11.53 23.84
CA ASN A 83 9.42 -12.47 24.28
C ASN A 83 7.94 -12.10 24.04
N GLU A 84 7.60 -11.00 23.35
CA GLU A 84 6.24 -10.82 22.84
C GLU A 84 6.14 -11.27 21.37
N THR A 85 5.20 -12.17 21.06
CA THR A 85 4.75 -12.36 19.68
C THR A 85 3.96 -11.13 19.26
N HIS A 86 4.58 -10.25 18.47
CA HIS A 86 3.96 -9.05 17.92
C HIS A 86 2.94 -9.43 16.85
N LEU A 87 1.72 -9.74 17.27
CA LEU A 87 0.62 -10.06 16.36
C LEU A 87 -0.42 -8.93 16.40
N TRP A 88 -0.83 -8.50 15.22
CA TRP A 88 -1.85 -7.48 15.00
C TRP A 88 -3.14 -8.13 14.51
N ASP A 89 -4.25 -7.46 14.73
CA ASP A 89 -5.47 -7.75 14.00
C ASP A 89 -5.44 -6.95 12.71
N ILE A 90 -5.33 -7.64 11.57
CA ILE A 90 -5.06 -7.00 10.28
C ILE A 90 -6.33 -7.03 9.42
N PRO A 91 -6.91 -5.87 9.08
CA PRO A 91 -7.97 -5.79 8.09
C PRO A 91 -7.45 -6.13 6.71
N LEU A 92 -8.09 -7.12 6.09
CA LEU A 92 -7.74 -7.64 4.78
C LEU A 92 -8.86 -7.38 3.79
N ASN A 93 -8.45 -6.96 2.61
CA ASN A 93 -9.26 -6.89 1.40
C ASN A 93 -8.35 -7.25 0.22
N PHE A 94 -8.93 -7.61 -0.91
CA PHE A 94 -8.16 -7.91 -2.12
C PHE A 94 -8.97 -7.67 -3.38
N ALA A 95 -8.26 -7.63 -4.50
CA ALA A 95 -8.81 -7.71 -5.84
C ALA A 95 -8.18 -8.90 -6.57
N THR A 96 -8.85 -9.40 -7.61
CA THR A 96 -8.35 -10.47 -8.46
C THR A 96 -8.42 -10.05 -9.92
N SER A 97 -7.75 -10.77 -10.82
CA SER A 97 -7.85 -10.48 -12.27
C SER A 97 -9.28 -10.61 -12.81
N LYS A 98 -10.11 -11.49 -12.22
CA LYS A 98 -11.52 -11.67 -12.61
C LYS A 98 -12.43 -10.57 -12.08
N GLU A 99 -12.12 -10.05 -10.89
CA GLU A 99 -12.84 -8.95 -10.25
C GLU A 99 -11.84 -7.85 -9.85
N PRO A 100 -11.31 -7.06 -10.82
CA PRO A 100 -10.30 -6.03 -10.56
C PRO A 100 -10.92 -4.75 -9.99
N ASN A 101 -11.82 -4.88 -9.00
CA ASN A 101 -12.43 -3.76 -8.32
C ASN A 101 -11.55 -3.32 -7.14
N PHE A 102 -10.85 -2.20 -7.32
CA PHE A 102 -10.02 -1.58 -6.29
C PHE A 102 -10.71 -0.41 -5.58
N GLU A 103 -11.90 0.01 -6.01
CA GLU A 103 -12.62 1.16 -5.45
C GLU A 103 -13.33 0.81 -4.14
N GLU A 104 -13.86 -0.42 -4.05
CA GLU A 104 -14.45 -0.91 -2.81
C GLU A 104 -13.37 -1.39 -1.84
N THR A 105 -12.94 -0.49 -0.98
CA THR A 105 -11.81 -0.68 -0.06
C THR A 105 -12.19 -1.20 1.32
N THR A 106 -13.48 -1.43 1.58
CA THR A 106 -13.96 -2.01 2.84
C THR A 106 -13.24 -3.32 3.12
N ALA A 107 -12.83 -3.52 4.38
CA ALA A 107 -12.26 -4.79 4.82
C ALA A 107 -13.28 -5.91 4.61
N GLU A 108 -12.81 -7.06 4.12
CA GLU A 108 -13.62 -8.26 3.89
C GLU A 108 -13.35 -9.32 4.95
N TYR A 109 -12.12 -9.34 5.48
CA TYR A 109 -11.67 -10.27 6.50
C TYR A 109 -10.83 -9.56 7.55
N ILE A 110 -10.72 -10.18 8.73
CA ILE A 110 -9.76 -9.79 9.76
C ILE A 110 -8.84 -10.98 9.99
N LEU A 111 -7.54 -10.83 9.74
CA LEU A 111 -6.54 -11.77 10.23
C LEU A 111 -6.42 -11.55 11.74
N PRO A 112 -6.86 -12.51 12.59
CA PRO A 112 -6.71 -12.35 14.01
C PRO A 112 -5.22 -12.41 14.39
N LYS A 113 -4.89 -12.17 15.67
CA LYS A 113 -3.54 -12.34 16.23
C LYS A 113 -3.03 -13.79 16.20
N VAL A 114 -2.89 -14.35 15.01
CA VAL A 114 -2.41 -15.70 14.70
C VAL A 114 -1.43 -15.62 13.53
N PRO A 115 -0.46 -16.54 13.43
CA PRO A 115 0.53 -16.49 12.35
C PRO A 115 -0.05 -16.85 10.97
N ILE A 116 -1.16 -17.59 10.93
CA ILE A 116 -1.75 -18.10 9.69
C ILE A 116 -3.27 -18.01 9.79
N LEU A 117 -3.90 -17.36 8.81
CA LEU A 117 -5.32 -17.45 8.52
C LEU A 117 -5.51 -18.20 7.21
N THR A 118 -6.39 -19.20 7.20
CA THR A 118 -6.83 -19.85 5.96
C THR A 118 -8.20 -19.30 5.58
N ILE A 119 -8.25 -18.51 4.52
CA ILE A 119 -9.52 -18.04 3.94
C ILE A 119 -10.02 -19.12 2.98
N ARG A 120 -11.06 -19.85 3.39
CA ARG A 120 -11.77 -20.76 2.49
C ARG A 120 -12.87 -19.97 1.83
N ALA A 121 -12.65 -19.58 0.57
CA ALA A 121 -13.64 -18.81 -0.17
C ALA A 121 -14.95 -19.57 -0.45
N ASN A 122 -15.18 -20.81 0.04
CA ASN A 122 -16.36 -21.63 -0.24
C ASN A 122 -16.79 -21.63 -1.73
N GLY A 123 -15.84 -21.56 -2.66
CA GLY A 123 -16.08 -21.45 -4.10
C GLY A 123 -16.37 -20.04 -4.65
N LYS A 124 -16.36 -19.00 -3.80
CA LYS A 124 -16.57 -17.58 -4.16
C LYS A 124 -15.45 -17.05 -5.04
N PHE A 125 -14.21 -17.49 -4.82
CA PHE A 125 -13.06 -17.15 -5.66
C PHE A 125 -12.15 -18.38 -5.81
N MET A 126 -11.96 -18.82 -7.06
CA MET A 126 -11.01 -19.85 -7.47
C MET A 126 -9.99 -19.16 -8.35
N LEU A 127 -8.75 -19.05 -7.88
CA LEU A 127 -7.65 -18.50 -8.67
C LEU A 127 -7.19 -19.57 -9.66
N ASP A 128 -7.43 -19.34 -10.95
CA ASP A 128 -6.82 -20.12 -12.01
C ASP A 128 -5.31 -19.80 -12.09
N GLN A 129 -4.52 -20.61 -12.82
CA GLN A 129 -3.06 -20.44 -12.93
C GLN A 129 -2.62 -19.10 -13.53
N ASN A 130 -3.52 -18.35 -14.16
CA ASN A 130 -3.22 -17.07 -14.80
C ASN A 130 -3.91 -15.90 -14.08
N GLU A 131 -4.36 -16.12 -12.84
CA GLU A 131 -4.98 -15.07 -12.03
C GLU A 131 -4.03 -14.57 -10.97
N TRP A 132 -3.87 -13.25 -10.91
CA TRP A 132 -3.27 -12.59 -9.76
C TRP A 132 -4.32 -12.32 -8.69
N ILE A 133 -3.87 -12.37 -7.44
CA ILE A 133 -4.52 -11.73 -6.29
C ILE A 133 -3.64 -10.59 -5.80
N ILE A 134 -4.24 -9.42 -5.59
CA ILE A 134 -3.56 -8.25 -5.02
C ILE A 134 -4.29 -7.86 -3.74
N MET A 135 -3.57 -7.91 -2.62
CA MET A 135 -4.10 -7.55 -1.31
C MET A 135 -3.98 -6.04 -1.08
N ASN A 136 -4.68 -5.55 -0.05
CA ASN A 136 -4.56 -4.18 0.43
C ASN A 136 -4.96 -3.15 -0.65
N LYS A 137 -6.21 -3.22 -1.11
CA LYS A 137 -6.80 -2.29 -2.08
C LYS A 137 -6.51 -0.85 -1.65
N GLN A 138 -5.91 -0.09 -2.56
CA GLN A 138 -5.45 1.29 -2.41
C GLN A 138 -4.54 1.56 -1.20
N GLN A 139 -3.82 0.54 -0.72
CA GLN A 139 -2.90 0.64 0.41
C GLN A 139 -3.57 1.22 1.68
N THR A 140 -4.77 0.73 1.96
CA THR A 140 -5.59 1.18 3.08
C THR A 140 -5.11 0.65 4.43
N GLY A 141 -4.46 -0.51 4.43
CA GLY A 141 -3.81 -1.12 5.58
C GLY A 141 -2.34 -0.75 5.73
N LEU A 142 -1.89 -0.72 6.99
CA LEU A 142 -0.50 -0.42 7.39
C LEU A 142 0.39 -1.66 7.41
N TYR A 143 0.49 -2.37 6.28
CA TYR A 143 1.30 -3.58 6.16
C TYR A 143 1.88 -3.74 4.75
N VAL A 144 3.02 -4.43 4.67
CA VAL A 144 3.67 -4.86 3.43
C VAL A 144 3.07 -6.20 3.02
N VAL A 145 2.85 -6.41 1.73
CA VAL A 145 2.30 -7.67 1.21
C VAL A 145 3.38 -8.42 0.46
N ASN A 146 3.62 -9.67 0.85
CA ASN A 146 4.41 -10.62 0.07
C ASN A 146 3.50 -11.69 -0.53
N TYR A 147 3.81 -12.09 -1.75
CA TYR A 147 3.14 -13.18 -2.46
C TYR A 147 4.08 -14.37 -2.63
N ASP A 148 3.52 -15.53 -2.95
CA ASP A 148 4.35 -16.63 -3.45
C ASP A 148 4.92 -16.28 -4.84
N GLN A 149 5.91 -17.07 -5.27
CA GLN A 149 6.62 -16.85 -6.52
C GLN A 149 5.67 -16.81 -7.72
N HIS A 150 4.69 -17.71 -7.78
CA HIS A 150 3.79 -17.80 -8.93
C HIS A 150 2.90 -16.56 -9.05
N ASN A 151 2.32 -16.08 -7.93
CA ASN A 151 1.51 -14.87 -7.97
C ASN A 151 2.35 -13.63 -8.27
N TRP A 152 3.63 -13.59 -7.85
CA TRP A 152 4.56 -12.55 -8.28
C TRP A 152 4.80 -12.54 -9.80
N GLU A 153 5.02 -13.72 -10.40
CA GLU A 153 5.19 -13.87 -11.85
C GLU A 153 3.94 -13.38 -12.61
N VAL A 154 2.74 -13.76 -12.17
CA VAL A 154 1.48 -13.34 -12.79
C VAL A 154 1.20 -11.85 -12.57
N ILE A 155 1.59 -11.26 -11.43
CA ILE A 155 1.53 -9.81 -11.21
C ILE A 155 2.48 -9.08 -12.17
N ALA A 156 3.72 -9.56 -12.33
CA ALA A 156 4.69 -8.96 -13.24
C ALA A 156 4.20 -8.99 -14.69
N GLU A 157 3.61 -10.10 -15.12
CA GLU A 157 2.97 -10.22 -16.45
C GLU A 157 1.82 -9.22 -16.61
N ALA A 158 0.92 -9.13 -15.62
CA ALA A 158 -0.20 -8.20 -15.66
C ALA A 158 0.24 -6.74 -15.72
N LEU A 159 1.30 -6.37 -14.99
CA LEU A 159 1.92 -5.05 -15.06
C LEU A 159 2.54 -4.80 -16.45
N ALA A 160 3.23 -5.77 -17.03
CA ALA A 160 3.87 -5.62 -18.33
C ALA A 160 2.87 -5.43 -19.48
N TYR A 161 1.70 -6.09 -19.44
CA TYR A 161 0.75 -6.09 -20.56
C TYR A 161 -0.53 -5.30 -20.32
N SER A 162 -0.88 -5.01 -19.06
CA SER A 162 -2.18 -4.45 -18.70
C SER A 162 -2.18 -3.72 -17.35
N HIS A 163 -1.10 -2.98 -17.03
CA HIS A 163 -0.95 -2.34 -15.71
C HIS A 163 -2.14 -1.46 -15.32
N GLU A 164 -2.85 -0.83 -16.26
CA GLU A 164 -4.04 -0.01 -15.97
C GLU A 164 -5.20 -0.80 -15.36
N SER A 165 -5.22 -2.14 -15.49
CA SER A 165 -6.17 -3.01 -14.78
C SER A 165 -5.95 -3.05 -13.27
N ILE A 166 -4.75 -2.65 -12.80
CA ILE A 166 -4.38 -2.55 -11.40
C ILE A 166 -4.40 -1.07 -11.01
N HIS A 167 -5.14 -0.71 -9.97
CA HIS A 167 -5.24 0.67 -9.51
C HIS A 167 -3.85 1.28 -9.21
N TYR A 168 -3.62 2.54 -9.60
CA TYR A 168 -2.30 3.19 -9.51
C TYR A 168 -1.71 3.17 -8.09
N LEU A 169 -2.53 3.35 -7.04
CA LEU A 169 -2.06 3.19 -5.64
C LEU A 169 -1.57 1.77 -5.32
N ASN A 170 -2.18 0.74 -5.90
CA ASN A 170 -1.71 -0.63 -5.73
C ASN A 170 -0.44 -0.89 -6.53
N ARG A 171 -0.28 -0.31 -7.73
CA ARG A 171 0.99 -0.35 -8.47
C ARG A 171 2.12 0.33 -7.69
N ALA A 172 1.86 1.52 -7.16
CA ALA A 172 2.78 2.24 -6.28
C ALA A 172 3.14 1.40 -5.04
N GLN A 173 2.17 0.71 -4.43
CA GLN A 173 2.42 -0.23 -3.35
C GLN A 173 3.31 -1.40 -3.78
N ILE A 174 3.00 -2.06 -4.89
CA ILE A 174 3.77 -3.21 -5.39
C ILE A 174 5.23 -2.82 -5.59
N VAL A 175 5.48 -1.71 -6.27
CA VAL A 175 6.83 -1.18 -6.52
C VAL A 175 7.58 -0.90 -5.21
N ARG A 176 6.92 -0.27 -4.22
CA ARG A 176 7.53 -0.07 -2.89
C ARG A 176 7.82 -1.39 -2.19
N ASP A 177 6.86 -2.30 -2.20
CA ASP A 177 6.94 -3.56 -1.46
C ASP A 177 8.08 -4.42 -2.02
N VAL A 178 8.38 -4.36 -3.32
CA VAL A 178 9.59 -4.96 -3.93
C VAL A 178 10.87 -4.51 -3.20
N MET A 179 11.06 -3.21 -3.00
CA MET A 179 12.21 -2.66 -2.26
C MET A 179 12.30 -3.25 -0.85
N VAL A 180 11.20 -3.18 -0.10
CA VAL A 180 11.16 -3.59 1.31
C VAL A 180 11.39 -5.10 1.45
N LEU A 181 10.79 -5.90 0.58
CA LEU A 181 10.92 -7.36 0.62
C LEU A 181 12.31 -7.81 0.18
N HIS A 182 12.87 -7.22 -0.88
CA HIS A 182 14.24 -7.51 -1.31
C HIS A 182 15.25 -7.15 -0.20
N ALA A 183 15.13 -5.96 0.40
CA ALA A 183 16.01 -5.53 1.50
C ALA A 183 15.98 -6.47 2.73
N ASN A 184 14.90 -7.25 2.88
CA ASN A 184 14.74 -8.22 3.97
C ASN A 184 14.90 -9.69 3.51
N ASN A 185 15.42 -9.94 2.30
CA ASN A 185 15.63 -11.27 1.71
C ASN A 185 14.35 -12.11 1.52
N TYR A 186 13.19 -11.46 1.36
CA TYR A 186 11.91 -12.12 1.08
C TYR A 186 11.55 -12.18 -0.40
N LEU A 187 12.30 -11.47 -1.26
CA LEU A 187 12.07 -11.41 -2.70
C LEU A 187 13.41 -11.54 -3.44
N SER A 188 13.44 -12.35 -4.51
CA SER A 188 14.62 -12.49 -5.35
C SER A 188 14.84 -11.26 -6.23
N LEU A 189 16.09 -11.04 -6.63
CA LEU A 189 16.45 -9.96 -7.55
C LEU A 189 15.79 -10.12 -8.93
N GLU A 190 15.61 -11.37 -9.39
CA GLU A 190 14.95 -11.70 -10.66
C GLU A 190 13.49 -11.19 -10.67
N ILE A 191 12.69 -11.60 -9.69
CA ILE A 191 11.29 -11.15 -9.56
C ILE A 191 11.22 -9.63 -9.38
N ALA A 192 12.16 -9.05 -8.61
CA ALA A 192 12.20 -7.60 -8.43
C ALA A 192 12.37 -6.88 -9.78
N PHE A 193 13.27 -7.33 -10.65
CA PHE A 193 13.47 -6.72 -11.97
C PHE A 193 12.34 -7.00 -12.96
N ASP A 194 11.72 -8.19 -12.90
CA ASP A 194 10.52 -8.47 -13.70
C ASP A 194 9.40 -7.47 -13.37
N VAL A 195 9.18 -7.22 -12.07
CA VAL A 195 8.21 -6.22 -11.59
C VAL A 195 8.66 -4.79 -11.87
N LEU A 196 9.95 -4.44 -11.86
CA LEU A 196 10.37 -3.06 -12.15
C LEU A 196 10.38 -2.72 -13.64
N SER A 197 10.47 -3.73 -14.52
CA SER A 197 10.60 -3.52 -15.96
C SER A 197 9.37 -2.82 -16.59
N TYR A 198 8.15 -3.04 -16.06
CA TYR A 198 6.95 -2.38 -16.60
C TYR A 198 6.97 -0.86 -16.43
N LEU A 199 7.80 -0.30 -15.54
CA LEU A 199 7.87 1.15 -15.31
C LEU A 199 8.14 1.93 -16.60
N SER A 200 8.80 1.30 -17.58
CA SER A 200 8.94 1.83 -18.95
C SER A 200 7.63 2.28 -19.62
N GLN A 201 6.48 1.75 -19.19
CA GLN A 201 5.13 2.06 -19.70
C GLN A 201 4.29 2.86 -18.70
N GLU A 202 4.82 3.15 -17.50
CA GLU A 202 4.08 3.86 -16.45
C GLU A 202 4.13 5.37 -16.66
N THR A 203 2.97 6.03 -16.52
CA THR A 203 2.86 7.48 -16.66
C THR A 203 2.30 8.18 -15.42
N ASP A 204 1.78 7.42 -14.44
CA ASP A 204 1.24 8.00 -13.20
C ASP A 204 2.36 8.43 -12.24
N LEU A 205 2.41 9.74 -11.95
CA LEU A 205 3.43 10.32 -11.09
C LEU A 205 3.35 9.85 -9.63
N THR A 206 2.19 9.36 -9.16
CA THR A 206 2.09 8.75 -7.84
C THR A 206 2.84 7.43 -7.78
N VAL A 207 2.80 6.65 -8.86
CA VAL A 207 3.56 5.40 -8.99
C VAL A 207 5.06 5.71 -9.09
N TRP A 208 5.42 6.69 -9.92
CA TRP A 208 6.81 7.11 -10.07
C TRP A 208 7.44 7.62 -8.77
N ARG A 209 6.66 8.28 -7.90
CA ARG A 209 7.14 8.65 -6.56
C ARG A 209 7.60 7.44 -5.74
N SER A 210 6.91 6.31 -5.88
CA SER A 210 7.29 5.04 -5.25
C SER A 210 8.50 4.40 -5.96
N ALA A 211 8.49 4.45 -7.30
CA ALA A 211 9.55 3.91 -8.14
C ALA A 211 10.89 4.59 -7.89
N ILE A 212 10.96 5.92 -7.82
CA ILE A 212 12.21 6.66 -7.60
C ILE A 212 12.91 6.16 -6.33
N ASN A 213 12.19 6.09 -5.20
CA ASN A 213 12.76 5.59 -3.95
C ASN A 213 13.28 4.14 -4.08
N THR A 214 12.55 3.31 -4.81
CA THR A 214 12.91 1.91 -5.06
C THR A 214 14.15 1.80 -5.94
N LEU A 215 14.23 2.59 -7.01
CA LEU A 215 15.37 2.63 -7.93
C LEU A 215 16.61 3.20 -7.26
N MET A 216 16.48 4.24 -6.44
CA MET A 216 17.58 4.77 -5.62
C MET A 216 18.13 3.72 -4.67
N TYR A 217 17.25 2.94 -4.01
CA TYR A 217 17.68 1.82 -3.19
C TYR A 217 18.50 0.80 -3.99
N PHE A 218 18.03 0.38 -5.16
CA PHE A 218 18.77 -0.56 -6.00
C PHE A 218 20.07 0.05 -6.54
N ASN A 219 20.10 1.35 -6.82
CA ASN A 219 21.31 2.07 -7.20
C ASN A 219 22.38 1.95 -6.10
N THR A 220 22.00 2.20 -4.83
CA THR A 220 22.90 2.06 -3.68
C THR A 220 23.32 0.60 -3.43
N VAL A 221 22.42 -0.36 -3.58
CA VAL A 221 22.74 -1.78 -3.33
C VAL A 221 23.63 -2.38 -4.42
N LEU A 222 23.56 -1.84 -5.64
CA LEU A 222 24.32 -2.31 -6.81
C LEU A 222 25.55 -1.44 -7.12
N GLU A 223 25.82 -0.41 -6.30
CA GLU A 223 26.98 0.47 -6.39
C GLU A 223 28.31 -0.32 -6.32
N ASP A 224 29.37 0.18 -6.96
CA ASP A 224 30.73 -0.37 -6.96
C ASP A 224 30.88 -1.79 -7.57
N GLY A 225 29.83 -2.27 -8.24
CA GLY A 225 29.78 -3.60 -8.85
C GLY A 225 29.91 -3.59 -10.39
N LYS A 226 30.17 -4.76 -10.97
CA LYS A 226 30.02 -4.98 -12.43
C LYS A 226 28.58 -4.79 -12.92
N ALA A 227 27.62 -4.71 -12.00
CA ALA A 227 26.20 -4.56 -12.26
C ALA A 227 25.75 -3.09 -12.26
N GLU A 228 26.55 -2.16 -11.73
CA GLU A 228 26.17 -0.74 -11.62
C GLU A 228 25.83 -0.14 -12.99
N GLU A 229 26.72 -0.28 -13.97
CA GLU A 229 26.48 0.25 -15.31
C GLU A 229 25.26 -0.39 -15.98
N LYS A 230 25.08 -1.71 -15.81
CA LYS A 230 23.90 -2.40 -16.34
C LYS A 230 22.61 -1.94 -15.69
N PHE A 231 22.66 -1.60 -14.39
CA PHE A 231 21.52 -1.05 -13.69
C PHE A 231 21.23 0.38 -14.16
N LYS A 232 22.25 1.22 -14.34
CA LYS A 232 22.08 2.55 -14.95
C LYS A 232 21.51 2.48 -16.37
N GLU A 233 21.97 1.54 -17.19
CA GLU A 233 21.38 1.24 -18.51
C GLU A 233 19.90 0.85 -18.39
N PHE A 234 19.56 -0.04 -17.46
CA PHE A 234 18.18 -0.43 -17.19
C PHE A 234 17.33 0.79 -16.76
N VAL A 235 17.82 1.61 -15.82
CA VAL A 235 17.12 2.81 -15.36
C VAL A 235 16.90 3.79 -16.52
N ARG A 236 17.92 4.02 -17.36
CA ARG A 236 17.81 4.90 -18.53
C ARG A 236 16.70 4.45 -19.49
N GLU A 237 16.54 3.15 -19.71
CA GLU A 237 15.48 2.66 -20.59
C GLU A 237 14.08 2.79 -19.97
N ILE A 238 13.92 2.58 -18.67
CA ILE A 238 12.60 2.70 -18.03
C ILE A 238 12.14 4.15 -17.85
N ILE A 239 13.04 5.12 -17.64
CA ILE A 239 12.64 6.52 -17.41
C ILE A 239 12.40 7.31 -18.69
N LYS A 240 12.77 6.75 -19.84
CA LYS A 240 12.84 7.46 -21.13
C LYS A 240 11.54 8.15 -21.51
N GLU A 241 10.42 7.45 -21.39
CA GLU A 241 9.10 7.99 -21.72
C GLU A 241 8.64 9.02 -20.70
N ILE A 242 8.73 8.71 -19.40
CA ILE A 242 8.26 9.62 -18.35
C ILE A 242 9.06 10.93 -18.32
N VAL A 243 10.36 10.89 -18.58
CA VAL A 243 11.22 12.09 -18.61
C VAL A 243 10.77 13.05 -19.70
N GLU A 244 10.42 12.55 -20.89
CA GLU A 244 9.91 13.39 -21.97
C GLU A 244 8.53 13.99 -21.61
N ILE A 245 7.65 13.22 -20.96
CA ILE A 245 6.35 13.71 -20.49
C ILE A 245 6.54 14.87 -19.49
N VAL A 246 7.38 14.69 -18.47
CA VAL A 246 7.53 15.71 -17.40
C VAL A 246 8.28 16.95 -17.84
N LYS A 247 9.05 16.91 -18.93
CA LYS A 247 9.70 18.10 -19.51
C LYS A 247 8.73 18.99 -20.26
N ILE A 248 7.79 18.39 -20.98
CA ILE A 248 6.87 19.11 -21.88
C ILE A 248 5.69 19.69 -21.08
N GLN A 249 5.39 19.13 -19.90
CA GLN A 249 4.29 19.59 -19.08
C GLN A 249 4.57 20.99 -18.50
N ASP A 250 3.74 21.98 -18.85
CA ASP A 250 3.86 23.32 -18.27
C ASP A 250 3.61 23.29 -16.75
N SER A 251 4.17 24.27 -16.03
CA SER A 251 3.86 24.46 -14.62
C SER A 251 2.40 24.88 -14.47
N ASP A 252 1.57 24.00 -13.94
CA ASP A 252 0.18 24.32 -13.59
C ASP A 252 0.14 24.92 -12.17
N PRO A 253 -0.33 26.17 -11.99
CA PRO A 253 -0.46 26.78 -10.67
C PRO A 253 -1.37 26.02 -9.70
N GLU A 254 -2.26 25.16 -10.21
CA GLU A 254 -3.14 24.29 -9.41
C GLU A 254 -2.56 22.87 -9.21
N GLU A 255 -1.36 22.60 -9.72
CA GLU A 255 -0.67 21.32 -9.53
C GLU A 255 -0.46 21.05 -8.05
N LYS A 256 -0.77 19.82 -7.63
CA LYS A 256 -0.50 19.40 -6.25
C LYS A 256 1.01 19.40 -6.04
N ALA A 257 1.49 20.00 -4.95
CA ALA A 257 2.92 20.10 -4.64
C ALA A 257 3.68 18.77 -4.77
N PHE A 258 3.06 17.64 -4.39
CA PHE A 258 3.71 16.34 -4.50
C PHE A 258 4.01 15.92 -5.94
N ILE A 259 3.20 16.35 -6.91
CA ILE A 259 3.40 16.06 -8.33
C ILE A 259 4.64 16.84 -8.81
N SER A 260 4.71 18.13 -8.50
CA SER A 260 5.87 18.97 -8.81
C SER A 260 7.16 18.42 -8.20
N ASP A 261 7.12 18.01 -6.92
CA ASP A 261 8.26 17.35 -6.26
C ASP A 261 8.70 16.09 -6.98
N THR A 262 7.74 15.26 -7.42
CA THR A 262 8.05 13.99 -8.09
C THR A 262 8.68 14.23 -9.47
N ARG A 263 8.24 15.26 -10.18
CA ARG A 263 8.86 15.68 -11.45
C ARG A 263 10.31 16.10 -11.25
N ILE A 264 10.59 16.88 -10.20
CA ILE A 264 11.96 17.29 -9.85
C ILE A 264 12.80 16.04 -9.56
N SER A 265 12.32 15.13 -8.71
CA SER A 265 13.05 13.90 -8.39
C SER A 265 13.27 12.98 -9.60
N LEU A 266 12.37 12.96 -10.58
CA LEU A 266 12.57 12.22 -11.84
C LEU A 266 13.70 12.82 -12.67
N LEU A 267 13.76 14.14 -12.76
CA LEU A 267 14.84 14.84 -13.48
C LEU A 267 16.19 14.69 -12.76
N GLU A 268 16.20 14.70 -11.43
CA GLU A 268 17.40 14.40 -10.63
C GLU A 268 17.88 12.97 -10.89
N LEU A 269 16.97 11.98 -10.85
CA LEU A 269 17.29 10.59 -11.19
C LEU A 269 17.84 10.45 -12.62
N ALA A 270 17.27 11.16 -13.58
CA ALA A 270 17.76 11.17 -14.97
C ALA A 270 19.21 11.68 -15.06
N CYS A 271 19.54 12.74 -14.30
CA CYS A 271 20.91 13.25 -14.20
C CYS A 271 21.86 12.25 -13.53
N GLU A 272 21.43 11.53 -12.49
CA GLU A 272 22.26 10.53 -11.78
C GLU A 272 22.69 9.35 -12.66
N VAL A 273 21.89 9.01 -13.68
CA VAL A 273 22.15 7.88 -14.58
C VAL A 273 22.70 8.29 -15.94
N ASP A 274 23.15 9.55 -16.07
CA ASP A 274 23.66 10.14 -17.32
C ASP A 274 22.66 10.01 -18.50
N HIS A 275 21.36 10.19 -18.23
CA HIS A 275 20.34 10.15 -19.28
C HIS A 275 20.53 11.36 -20.22
N PRO A 276 20.60 11.16 -21.56
CA PRO A 276 20.91 12.23 -22.52
C PRO A 276 19.77 13.24 -22.73
N GLY A 277 18.61 12.95 -22.15
CA GLY A 277 17.43 13.81 -22.15
C GLY A 277 17.22 14.39 -20.77
#